data_AF-X1PJE0-F1
#
_entry.id   AF-X1PJE0-F1
#
_cell.length_a   1.000
_cell.length_b   1.000
_cell.length_c   1.000
_cell.angle_alpha   90.00
_cell.angle_beta   90.00
_cell.angle_gamma   90.00
#
_symmetry.space_group_name_H-M   'P 1'
#
loop_
_entity.id
_entity.type
_entity.pdbx_description
1 polymer ?
#
loop_
_entity_poly.entity_id
_entity_poly.type
_entity_poly.pdbx_seq_one_letter_code
_entity_poly.pdbx_strand_id
1 'polypeptide(L)'
;SFGAIIRGLDIPLVLVALQPLKALDYSKASTYMQLCNDDFCAVPEFTGVAIRMGKKPPPVILGTLEGDPTADREIAQWCSIAMVLHDLKRARIGHFGHPIEHMLDMQTDHTALTAAFGCHIVQTEADELLKLERTVTESQIKAKKMQILDIFDTPDPKSDPITEKLTEKDLQVAARVAVALDKFIDTYALDGLAYYYEGEEGSPMRELVTNLIVGNSLLTAAGFPMCGESDLKTCIA
;
A
#
# COMPACT_ATOMS: atom_id res chain seq x y z
N SER A 1 9.18 16.62 28.32
CA SER A 1 9.02 15.36 29.09
C SER A 1 8.17 14.39 28.29
N PHE A 2 8.27 13.08 28.56
CA PHE A 2 7.45 12.07 27.87
C PHE A 2 5.94 12.34 27.98
N GLY A 3 5.46 12.81 29.14
CA GLY A 3 4.05 13.19 29.33
C GLY A 3 3.56 14.24 28.33
N ALA A 4 4.39 15.21 27.94
CA ALA A 4 4.02 16.19 26.90
C ALA A 4 3.96 15.55 25.50
N ILE A 5 4.88 14.61 25.22
CA ILE A 5 4.98 13.88 23.95
C ILE A 5 3.75 12.99 23.76
N ILE A 6 3.48 12.08 24.69
CA ILE A 6 2.37 11.11 24.57
C ILE A 6 0.99 11.77 24.61
N ARG A 7 0.87 12.94 25.25
CA ARG A 7 -0.36 13.75 25.24
C ARG A 7 -0.55 14.48 23.91
N GLY A 8 0.52 15.02 23.34
CA GLY A 8 0.47 15.94 22.20
C GLY A 8 0.59 15.28 20.83
N LEU A 9 1.09 14.05 20.76
CA LEU A 9 1.31 13.34 19.52
C LEU A 9 0.26 12.24 19.32
N ASP A 10 -0.23 12.15 18.08
CA ASP A 10 -1.12 11.07 17.62
C ASP A 10 -0.43 10.29 16.48
N ILE A 11 0.74 9.77 16.81
CA ILE A 11 1.56 8.90 15.95
C ILE A 11 2.02 7.69 16.77
N PRO A 12 2.32 6.55 16.12
CA PRO A 12 2.93 5.42 16.79
C PRO A 12 4.27 5.82 17.44
N LEU A 13 4.51 5.27 18.62
CA LEU A 13 5.75 5.42 19.37
C LEU A 13 6.26 4.03 19.72
N VAL A 14 7.57 3.84 19.67
CA VAL A 14 8.27 2.66 20.15
C VAL A 14 9.36 3.12 21.12
N LEU A 15 9.53 2.43 22.24
CA LEU A 15 10.63 2.67 23.18
C LEU A 15 11.79 1.75 22.81
N VAL A 16 13.00 2.29 22.77
CA VAL A 16 14.21 1.55 22.47
C VAL A 16 15.10 1.59 23.71
N ALA A 17 15.15 0.49 24.44
CA ALA A 17 15.90 0.35 25.69
C ALA A 17 17.05 -0.64 25.45
N LEU A 18 18.21 -0.09 25.12
CA LEU A 18 19.40 -0.84 24.74
C LEU A 18 20.55 -0.55 25.71
N GLN A 19 21.06 -1.62 26.34
CA GLN A 19 22.11 -1.51 27.32
C GLN A 19 23.50 -1.58 26.66
N PRO A 20 24.47 -0.73 27.03
CA PRO A 20 25.83 -0.81 26.49
C PRO A 20 26.53 -2.16 26.74
N LEU A 21 26.26 -2.80 27.88
CA LEU A 21 26.87 -4.06 28.28
C LEU A 21 25.85 -5.21 28.23
N LYS A 22 26.28 -6.38 27.75
CA LYS A 22 25.50 -7.62 27.79
C LYS A 22 25.27 -8.14 29.22
N ALA A 23 26.20 -7.85 30.11
CA ALA A 23 26.14 -8.19 31.53
C ALA A 23 27.08 -7.28 32.33
N LEU A 24 26.74 -7.04 33.59
CA LEU A 24 27.61 -6.33 34.53
C LEU A 24 28.72 -7.25 35.04
N ASP A 25 29.97 -6.79 34.99
CA ASP A 25 31.08 -7.44 35.68
C ASP A 25 31.02 -7.10 37.18
N TYR A 26 30.42 -7.98 37.98
CA TYR A 26 30.26 -7.79 39.41
C TYR A 26 31.59 -7.63 40.17
N SER A 27 32.72 -8.09 39.63
CA SER A 27 34.03 -7.89 40.28
C SER A 27 34.54 -6.44 40.18
N LYS A 28 34.01 -5.68 39.21
CA LYS A 28 34.38 -4.28 38.92
C LYS A 28 33.16 -3.34 38.97
N ALA A 29 32.03 -3.84 39.46
CA ALA A 29 30.79 -3.09 39.49
C ALA A 29 30.98 -1.81 40.29
N SER A 30 30.44 -0.72 39.74
CA SER A 30 30.40 0.59 40.36
C SER A 30 29.05 1.22 40.08
N THR A 31 28.68 2.22 40.87
CA THR A 31 27.46 3.00 40.61
C THR A 31 27.47 3.61 39.21
N TYR A 32 28.64 4.03 38.71
CA TYR A 32 28.77 4.49 37.33
C TYR A 32 28.37 3.40 36.32
N MET A 33 28.91 2.19 36.47
CA MET A 33 28.59 1.07 35.57
C MET A 33 27.11 0.72 35.63
N GLN A 34 26.50 0.73 36.82
CA GLN A 34 25.05 0.53 36.98
C GLN A 34 24.26 1.62 36.23
N LEU A 35 24.53 2.89 36.48
CA LEU A 35 23.81 4.02 35.89
C LEU A 35 23.96 4.12 34.36
N CYS A 36 25.02 3.55 33.78
CA CYS A 36 25.15 3.44 32.33
C CYS A 36 24.32 2.30 31.73
N ASN A 37 23.85 1.35 32.53
CA ASN A 37 23.15 0.14 32.09
C ASN A 37 21.80 -0.05 32.80
N ASP A 38 21.20 0.99 33.36
CA ASP A 38 19.91 0.89 34.07
C ASP A 38 18.75 1.57 33.32
N ASP A 39 18.94 1.93 32.05
CA ASP A 39 17.94 2.58 31.19
C ASP A 39 16.57 1.88 31.19
N PHE A 40 16.57 0.54 31.22
CA PHE A 40 15.34 -0.26 31.30
C PHE A 40 14.47 0.08 32.51
N CYS A 41 15.04 0.56 33.63
CA CYS A 41 14.27 0.94 34.81
C CYS A 41 13.31 2.11 34.56
N ALA A 42 13.56 2.93 33.53
CA ALA A 42 12.70 4.03 33.14
C ALA A 42 11.49 3.57 32.28
N VAL A 43 11.53 2.37 31.69
CA VAL A 43 10.46 1.86 30.82
C VAL A 43 9.11 1.78 31.54
N PRO A 44 8.99 1.26 32.78
CA PRO A 44 7.74 1.30 33.54
C PRO A 44 7.20 2.70 33.79
N GLU A 45 8.08 3.71 33.95
CA GLU A 45 7.65 5.10 34.12
C GLU A 45 7.02 5.64 32.84
N PHE A 46 7.67 5.45 31.68
CA PHE A 46 7.11 5.87 30.39
C PHE A 46 5.79 5.15 30.06
N THR A 47 5.79 3.82 30.13
CA THR A 47 4.59 3.02 29.85
C THR A 47 3.46 3.31 30.83
N GLY A 48 3.77 3.48 32.12
CA GLY A 48 2.81 3.86 33.15
C GLY A 48 2.19 5.24 32.94
N VAL A 49 2.98 6.23 32.49
CA VAL A 49 2.45 7.56 32.12
C VAL A 49 1.50 7.47 30.93
N ALA A 50 1.82 6.69 29.90
CA ALA A 50 0.94 6.50 28.74
C ALA A 50 -0.41 5.87 29.15
N ILE A 51 -0.37 4.81 29.96
CA ILE A 51 -1.56 4.13 30.47
C ILE A 51 -2.42 5.07 31.33
N ARG A 52 -1.80 5.86 32.23
CA ARG A 52 -2.51 6.85 33.05
C ARG A 52 -3.19 7.94 32.23
N MET A 53 -2.72 8.19 31.01
CA MET A 53 -3.34 9.11 30.05
C MET A 53 -4.34 8.41 29.11
N GLY A 54 -4.71 7.16 29.36
CA GLY A 54 -5.67 6.40 28.55
C GLY A 54 -5.13 5.95 27.19
N LYS A 55 -3.82 6.02 26.97
CA LYS A 55 -3.15 5.57 25.74
C LYS A 55 -2.65 4.14 25.91
N LYS A 56 -2.50 3.42 24.80
CA LYS A 56 -1.80 2.12 24.80
C LYS A 56 -0.32 2.37 25.14
N PRO A 57 0.30 1.56 26.00
CA PRO A 57 1.72 1.68 26.28
C PRO A 57 2.50 1.41 24.98
N PRO A 58 3.53 2.22 24.66
CA PRO A 58 4.40 1.94 23.51
C PRO A 58 5.02 0.54 23.61
N PRO A 59 5.14 -0.21 22.50
CA PRO A 59 5.99 -1.39 22.45
C PRO A 59 7.44 -1.02 22.76
N VAL A 60 8.22 -2.01 23.21
CA VAL A 60 9.59 -1.83 23.67
C VAL A 60 10.50 -2.79 22.92
N ILE A 61 11.54 -2.24 22.31
CA ILE A 61 12.69 -2.99 21.79
C ILE A 61 13.70 -3.09 22.92
N LEU A 62 14.15 -4.31 23.20
CA LEU A 62 15.10 -4.63 24.26
C LEU A 62 16.32 -5.32 23.69
N GLY A 63 17.51 -4.94 24.17
CA GLY A 63 18.74 -5.57 23.71
C GLY A 63 20.00 -4.89 24.19
N THR A 64 21.10 -5.22 23.53
CA THR A 64 22.39 -4.54 23.72
C THR A 64 22.52 -3.42 22.69
N LEU A 65 23.14 -2.30 23.08
CA LEU A 65 23.36 -1.16 22.20
C LEU A 65 24.20 -1.52 20.98
N GLU A 66 25.17 -2.42 21.15
CA GLU A 66 26.13 -2.80 20.13
C GLU A 66 26.16 -4.33 19.95
N GLY A 67 26.26 -4.78 18.70
CA GLY A 67 26.41 -6.19 18.36
C GLY A 67 25.22 -7.06 18.77
N ASP A 68 24.01 -6.52 18.60
CA ASP A 68 22.73 -7.21 18.83
C ASP A 68 21.89 -7.24 17.55
N PRO A 69 22.06 -8.29 16.71
CA PRO A 69 21.32 -8.42 15.46
C PRO A 69 19.81 -8.53 15.63
N THR A 70 19.31 -8.85 16.83
CA THR A 70 17.87 -8.92 17.08
C THR A 70 17.29 -7.53 17.27
N ALA A 71 17.91 -6.71 18.13
CA ALA A 71 17.53 -5.31 18.31
C ALA A 71 17.62 -4.54 16.98
N ASP A 72 18.68 -4.74 16.20
CA ASP A 72 18.86 -4.10 14.88
C ASP A 72 17.70 -4.42 13.93
N ARG A 73 17.27 -5.69 13.88
CA ARG A 73 16.14 -6.10 13.03
C ARG A 73 14.82 -5.48 13.49
N GLU A 74 14.57 -5.43 14.80
CA GLU A 74 13.35 -4.81 15.32
C GLU A 74 13.32 -3.31 15.03
N ILE A 75 14.43 -2.60 15.18
CA ILE A 75 14.52 -1.17 14.84
C ILE A 75 14.25 -0.97 13.35
N ALA A 76 14.91 -1.76 12.49
CA ALA A 76 14.69 -1.69 11.05
C ALA A 76 13.23 -1.94 10.66
N GLN A 77 12.58 -2.91 11.33
CA GLN A 77 11.14 -3.17 11.12
C GLN A 77 10.27 -1.97 11.49
N TRP A 78 10.53 -1.33 12.63
CA TRP A 78 9.81 -0.13 13.04
C TRP A 78 10.03 1.06 12.10
N CYS A 79 11.25 1.22 11.57
CA CYS A 79 11.52 2.21 10.52
C CYS A 79 10.71 1.92 9.25
N SER A 80 10.63 0.66 8.81
CA SER A 80 9.81 0.26 7.66
C SER A 80 8.32 0.53 7.89
N ILE A 81 7.79 0.20 9.08
CA ILE A 81 6.40 0.51 9.45
C ILE A 81 6.15 2.02 9.40
N ALA A 82 7.09 2.83 9.90
CA ALA A 82 6.97 4.28 9.87
C ALA A 82 6.92 4.83 8.44
N MET A 83 7.70 4.27 7.50
CA MET A 83 7.64 4.63 6.08
C MET A 83 6.29 4.26 5.45
N VAL A 84 5.79 3.05 5.69
CA VAL A 84 4.47 2.61 5.18
C VAL A 84 3.35 3.53 5.69
N LEU A 85 3.33 3.84 6.99
CA LEU A 85 2.32 4.73 7.57
C LEU A 85 2.46 6.17 7.06
N HIS A 86 3.68 6.62 6.78
CA HIS A 86 3.94 7.94 6.21
C HIS A 86 3.30 8.08 4.83
N ASP A 87 3.48 7.08 3.97
CA ASP A 87 2.99 7.10 2.59
C ASP A 87 1.48 6.87 2.56
N LEU A 88 0.99 5.88 3.30
CA LEU A 88 -0.45 5.57 3.34
C LEU A 88 -1.29 6.73 3.89
N LYS A 89 -0.77 7.50 4.85
CA LYS A 89 -1.44 8.71 5.38
C LYS A 89 -1.60 9.83 4.36
N ARG A 90 -0.88 9.77 3.23
CA ARG A 90 -0.96 10.74 2.14
C ARG A 90 -1.50 10.15 0.85
N ALA A 91 -1.66 8.83 0.82
CA ALA A 91 -2.08 8.10 -0.36
C ALA A 91 -3.47 8.54 -0.84
N ARG A 92 -3.60 8.65 -2.14
CA ARG A 92 -4.84 8.93 -2.86
C ARG A 92 -5.28 7.68 -3.60
N ILE A 93 -6.22 6.95 -3.02
CA ILE A 93 -6.68 5.67 -3.60
C ILE A 93 -7.91 5.94 -4.46
N GLY A 94 -7.78 5.76 -5.76
CA GLY A 94 -8.90 5.86 -6.69
C GLY A 94 -9.90 4.75 -6.46
N HIS A 95 -11.17 5.08 -6.61
CA HIS A 95 -12.26 4.13 -6.55
C HIS A 95 -13.34 4.50 -7.55
N PHE A 96 -13.75 3.56 -8.39
CA PHE A 96 -14.94 3.72 -9.22
C PHE A 96 -15.80 2.46 -9.28
N GLY A 97 -17.10 2.71 -9.43
CA GLY A 97 -18.16 1.71 -9.43
C GLY A 97 -18.42 1.11 -8.05
N HIS A 98 -18.60 -0.20 -7.94
CA HIS A 98 -19.10 -0.84 -6.72
C HIS A 98 -18.65 -2.29 -6.60
N PRO A 99 -18.68 -2.92 -5.42
CA PRO A 99 -18.46 -4.36 -5.31
C PRO A 99 -19.43 -5.16 -6.19
N ILE A 100 -18.98 -6.32 -6.66
CA ILE A 100 -19.86 -7.26 -7.36
C ILE A 100 -21.02 -7.63 -6.43
N GLU A 101 -22.21 -7.77 -7.01
CA GLU A 101 -23.42 -8.14 -6.28
C GLU A 101 -23.18 -9.46 -5.52
N HIS A 102 -23.66 -9.54 -4.27
CA HIS A 102 -23.38 -10.61 -3.30
C HIS A 102 -21.94 -10.77 -2.77
N MET A 103 -20.93 -10.00 -3.23
CA MET A 103 -19.58 -9.99 -2.63
C MET A 103 -19.51 -9.07 -1.39
N LEU A 104 -20.15 -9.51 -0.32
CA LEU A 104 -20.31 -8.72 0.92
C LEU A 104 -18.99 -8.47 1.66
N ASP A 105 -17.99 -9.33 1.45
CA ASP A 105 -16.65 -9.20 2.01
C ASP A 105 -15.86 -8.04 1.40
N MET A 106 -16.21 -7.57 0.19
CA MET A 106 -15.54 -6.45 -0.49
C MET A 106 -16.09 -5.08 -0.09
N GLN A 107 -17.27 -5.03 0.52
CA GLN A 107 -17.86 -3.78 1.03
C GLN A 107 -16.92 -3.09 2.03
N THR A 108 -16.79 -1.77 1.90
CA THR A 108 -15.86 -0.98 2.70
C THR A 108 -16.39 0.42 2.96
N ASP A 109 -16.30 0.88 4.20
CA ASP A 109 -16.55 2.29 4.54
C ASP A 109 -15.30 3.12 4.28
N HIS A 110 -15.36 4.04 3.32
CA HIS A 110 -14.25 4.92 2.97
C HIS A 110 -13.84 5.83 4.14
N THR A 111 -14.78 6.19 5.01
CA THR A 111 -14.51 6.97 6.23
C THR A 111 -13.66 6.16 7.19
N ALA A 112 -13.94 4.86 7.34
CA ALA A 112 -13.17 3.96 8.19
C ALA A 112 -11.72 3.82 7.69
N LEU A 113 -11.49 3.76 6.38
CA LEU A 113 -10.14 3.75 5.80
C LEU A 113 -9.38 5.05 6.09
N THR A 114 -10.05 6.19 5.89
CA THR A 114 -9.49 7.51 6.22
C THR A 114 -9.17 7.62 7.71
N ALA A 115 -10.04 7.12 8.58
CA ALA A 115 -9.83 7.15 10.03
C ALA A 115 -8.70 6.21 10.48
N ALA A 116 -8.59 5.03 9.87
CA ALA A 116 -7.58 4.04 10.23
C ALA A 116 -6.17 4.40 9.72
N PHE A 117 -6.08 4.88 8.48
CA PHE A 117 -4.81 5.04 7.78
C PHE A 117 -4.47 6.48 7.40
N GLY A 118 -5.47 7.37 7.32
CA GLY A 118 -5.31 8.75 6.88
C GLY A 118 -5.33 8.94 5.37
N CYS A 119 -5.45 7.86 4.59
CA CYS A 119 -5.54 7.94 3.13
C CYS A 119 -6.84 8.64 2.68
N HIS A 120 -6.83 9.17 1.47
CA HIS A 120 -8.02 9.75 0.85
C HIS A 120 -8.53 8.83 -0.25
N ILE A 121 -9.79 8.38 -0.14
CA ILE A 121 -10.45 7.65 -1.20
C ILE A 121 -11.02 8.65 -2.22
N VAL A 122 -10.41 8.69 -3.40
CA VAL A 122 -10.84 9.53 -4.52
C VAL A 122 -11.96 8.81 -5.25
N GLN A 123 -13.19 9.27 -5.07
CA GLN A 123 -14.31 8.79 -5.86
C GLN A 123 -14.18 9.31 -7.29
N THR A 124 -14.10 8.38 -8.22
CA THR A 124 -13.95 8.62 -9.66
C THR A 124 -15.04 7.84 -10.40
N GLU A 125 -15.26 8.18 -11.67
CA GLU A 125 -16.27 7.53 -12.50
C GLU A 125 -15.64 6.78 -13.67
N ALA A 126 -16.20 5.64 -14.05
CA ALA A 126 -15.73 4.88 -15.22
C ALA A 126 -15.82 5.71 -16.52
N ASP A 127 -16.80 6.62 -16.61
CA ASP A 127 -16.93 7.59 -17.71
C ASP A 127 -15.76 8.55 -17.84
N GLU A 128 -15.08 8.87 -16.74
CA GLU A 128 -13.87 9.70 -16.78
C GLU A 128 -12.70 8.95 -17.44
N LEU A 129 -12.58 7.65 -17.19
CA LEU A 129 -11.63 6.78 -17.89
C LEU A 129 -11.98 6.69 -19.38
N LEU A 130 -13.26 6.50 -19.72
CA LEU A 130 -13.72 6.46 -21.11
C LEU A 130 -13.47 7.78 -21.84
N LYS A 131 -13.59 8.92 -21.16
CA LYS A 131 -13.24 10.22 -21.71
C LYS A 131 -11.74 10.33 -22.01
N LEU A 132 -10.88 9.81 -21.15
CA LEU A 132 -9.42 9.82 -21.36
C LEU A 132 -8.98 8.86 -22.45
N GLU A 133 -9.63 7.70 -22.58
CA GLU A 133 -9.38 6.72 -23.65
C GLU A 133 -9.50 7.36 -25.05
N ARG A 134 -10.49 8.24 -25.26
CA ARG A 134 -10.70 8.97 -26.52
C ARG A 134 -9.55 9.92 -26.88
N THR A 135 -8.73 10.29 -25.91
CA THR A 135 -7.56 11.17 -26.11
C THR A 135 -6.28 10.40 -26.42
N VAL A 136 -6.33 9.06 -26.42
CA VAL A 136 -5.17 8.21 -26.65
C VAL A 136 -4.75 8.27 -28.12
N THR A 137 -3.46 8.54 -28.34
CA THR A 137 -2.88 8.69 -29.68
C THR A 137 -2.29 7.38 -30.20
N GLU A 138 -2.23 7.22 -31.52
CA GLU A 138 -1.62 6.03 -32.15
C GLU A 138 -0.14 5.85 -31.77
N SER A 139 0.61 6.94 -31.55
CA SER A 139 1.99 6.86 -31.07
C SER A 139 2.08 6.26 -29.67
N GLN A 140 1.17 6.63 -28.76
CA GLN A 140 1.13 6.07 -27.40
C GLN A 140 0.74 4.60 -27.43
N ILE A 141 -0.24 4.23 -28.27
CA ILE A 141 -0.65 2.83 -28.44
C ILE A 141 0.51 2.00 -28.95
N LYS A 142 1.21 2.45 -30.00
CA LYS A 142 2.37 1.76 -30.55
C LYS A 142 3.47 1.55 -29.50
N ALA A 143 3.75 2.58 -28.68
CA ALA A 143 4.70 2.46 -27.58
C ALA A 143 4.26 1.42 -26.55
N LYS A 144 3.00 1.46 -26.14
CA LYS A 144 2.43 0.53 -25.15
C LYS A 144 2.40 -0.91 -25.66
N LYS A 145 2.11 -1.13 -26.95
CA LYS A 145 2.19 -2.46 -27.58
C LYS A 145 3.57 -3.08 -27.45
N MET A 146 4.62 -2.30 -27.73
CA MET A 146 6.00 -2.78 -27.58
C MET A 146 6.30 -3.15 -26.13
N GLN A 147 5.85 -2.35 -25.17
CA GLN A 147 5.99 -2.66 -23.74
C GLN A 147 5.25 -3.95 -23.36
N ILE A 148 4.03 -4.16 -23.85
CA ILE A 148 3.25 -5.38 -23.58
C ILE A 148 4.00 -6.60 -24.11
N LEU A 149 4.46 -6.56 -25.36
CA LEU A 149 5.16 -7.70 -25.99
C LEU A 149 6.56 -7.96 -25.42
N ASP A 150 7.16 -6.99 -24.73
CA ASP A 150 8.43 -7.16 -24.02
C ASP A 150 8.25 -7.89 -22.67
N ILE A 151 7.08 -7.75 -22.04
CA ILE A 151 6.78 -8.29 -20.71
C ILE A 151 6.00 -9.60 -20.77
N PHE A 152 5.11 -9.76 -21.75
CA PHE A 152 4.20 -10.91 -21.84
C PHE A 152 4.54 -11.82 -23.02
N ASP A 153 4.57 -13.13 -22.74
CA ASP A 153 4.54 -14.16 -23.78
C ASP A 153 3.15 -14.26 -24.42
N THR A 154 3.11 -14.57 -25.72
CA THR A 154 1.86 -14.76 -26.48
C THR A 154 1.74 -16.18 -27.03
N PRO A 155 1.55 -17.20 -26.16
CA PRO A 155 1.57 -18.60 -26.55
C PRO A 155 0.34 -19.00 -27.39
N ASP A 156 0.47 -20.09 -28.13
CA ASP A 156 -0.68 -20.70 -28.80
C ASP A 156 -1.61 -21.38 -27.77
N PRO A 157 -2.95 -21.26 -27.94
CA PRO A 157 -3.95 -21.97 -27.13
C PRO A 157 -3.70 -23.47 -27.07
N LYS A 158 -4.04 -24.09 -25.94
CA LYS A 158 -3.87 -25.55 -25.73
C LYS A 158 -5.18 -26.23 -25.34
N SER A 159 -5.42 -26.37 -24.03
CA SER A 159 -6.42 -27.28 -23.49
C SER A 159 -7.78 -26.65 -23.24
N ASP A 160 -7.84 -25.32 -23.11
CA ASP A 160 -9.09 -24.62 -22.81
C ASP A 160 -9.81 -24.22 -24.12
N PRO A 161 -11.03 -24.75 -24.37
CA PRO A 161 -11.74 -24.52 -25.62
C PRO A 161 -12.15 -23.06 -25.87
N ILE A 162 -12.13 -22.20 -24.84
CA ILE A 162 -12.44 -20.77 -25.00
C ILE A 162 -11.20 -19.89 -25.21
N THR A 163 -9.99 -20.47 -25.18
CA THR A 163 -8.76 -19.70 -25.38
C THR A 163 -8.43 -19.53 -26.86
N GLU A 164 -8.08 -18.32 -27.26
CA GLU A 164 -7.62 -17.99 -28.60
C GLU A 164 -6.26 -17.29 -28.57
N LYS A 165 -5.55 -17.31 -29.71
CA LYS A 165 -4.27 -16.62 -29.81
C LYS A 165 -4.51 -15.13 -29.86
N LEU A 166 -3.69 -14.36 -29.12
CA LEU A 166 -3.70 -12.90 -29.16
C LEU A 166 -3.72 -12.39 -30.61
N THR A 167 -4.75 -11.63 -30.96
CA THR A 167 -4.84 -10.97 -32.26
C THR A 167 -4.29 -9.54 -32.19
N GLU A 168 -4.02 -8.96 -33.37
CA GLU A 168 -3.60 -7.55 -33.46
C GLU A 168 -4.67 -6.59 -32.94
N LYS A 169 -5.96 -6.96 -33.06
CA LYS A 169 -7.07 -6.18 -32.54
C LYS A 169 -7.06 -6.18 -31.01
N ASP A 170 -6.90 -7.35 -30.40
CA ASP A 170 -6.86 -7.47 -28.93
C ASP A 170 -5.68 -6.68 -28.37
N LEU A 171 -4.51 -6.80 -28.99
CA LEU A 171 -3.32 -6.03 -28.62
C LEU A 171 -3.53 -4.52 -28.79
N GLN A 172 -4.27 -4.07 -29.83
CA GLN A 172 -4.63 -2.66 -30.02
C GLN A 172 -5.53 -2.16 -28.89
N VAL A 173 -6.57 -2.91 -28.52
CA VAL A 173 -7.51 -2.54 -27.46
C VAL A 173 -6.79 -2.52 -26.11
N ALA A 174 -6.08 -3.59 -25.75
CA ALA A 174 -5.34 -3.67 -24.48
C ALA A 174 -4.32 -2.54 -24.33
N ALA A 175 -3.57 -2.21 -25.39
CA ALA A 175 -2.61 -1.11 -25.38
C ALA A 175 -3.30 0.25 -25.24
N ARG A 176 -4.43 0.47 -25.93
CA ARG A 176 -5.19 1.71 -25.82
C ARG A 176 -5.75 1.91 -24.40
N VAL A 177 -6.33 0.86 -23.83
CA VAL A 177 -6.89 0.86 -22.47
C VAL A 177 -5.80 1.04 -21.41
N ALA A 178 -4.66 0.38 -21.55
CA ALA A 178 -3.53 0.58 -20.64
C ALA A 178 -3.00 2.02 -20.66
N VAL A 179 -2.92 2.67 -21.83
CA VAL A 179 -2.56 4.11 -21.89
C VAL A 179 -3.64 4.99 -21.25
N ALA A 180 -4.92 4.64 -21.43
CA ALA A 180 -6.01 5.37 -20.79
C ALA A 180 -5.91 5.30 -19.26
N LEU A 181 -5.57 4.12 -18.72
CA LEU A 181 -5.30 3.90 -17.29
C LEU A 181 -4.11 4.73 -16.79
N ASP A 182 -2.99 4.74 -17.51
CA ASP A 182 -1.83 5.58 -17.15
C ASP A 182 -2.25 7.06 -17.04
N LYS A 183 -2.97 7.56 -18.06
CA LYS A 183 -3.49 8.93 -18.06
C LYS A 183 -4.46 9.19 -16.91
N PHE A 184 -5.29 8.22 -16.56
CA PHE A 184 -6.28 8.34 -15.50
C PHE A 184 -5.60 8.48 -14.15
N ILE A 185 -4.63 7.62 -13.87
CA ILE A 185 -3.81 7.69 -12.65
C ILE A 185 -3.12 9.06 -12.53
N ASP A 186 -2.49 9.52 -13.60
CA ASP A 186 -1.83 10.84 -13.64
C ASP A 186 -2.82 11.99 -13.44
N THR A 187 -3.99 11.92 -14.07
CA THR A 187 -5.02 12.98 -14.03
C THR A 187 -5.54 13.19 -12.62
N TYR A 188 -5.76 12.11 -11.87
CA TYR A 188 -6.29 12.18 -10.50
C TYR A 188 -5.20 12.12 -9.42
N ALA A 189 -3.92 12.03 -9.83
CA ALA A 189 -2.76 11.86 -8.95
C ALA A 189 -3.03 10.73 -7.94
N LEU A 190 -3.29 9.53 -8.46
CA LEU A 190 -3.59 8.35 -7.65
C LEU A 190 -2.30 7.65 -7.23
N ASP A 191 -2.37 6.97 -6.08
CA ASP A 191 -1.34 6.08 -5.53
C ASP A 191 -1.83 4.61 -5.49
N GLY A 192 -3.07 4.37 -5.90
CA GLY A 192 -3.69 3.06 -6.04
C GLY A 192 -5.06 3.17 -6.69
N LEU A 193 -5.61 2.06 -7.18
CA LEU A 193 -6.95 2.05 -7.79
C LEU A 193 -7.69 0.73 -7.51
N ALA A 194 -8.82 0.82 -6.82
CA ALA A 194 -9.78 -0.27 -6.72
C ALA A 194 -10.97 0.01 -7.63
N TYR A 195 -11.44 -0.98 -8.38
CA TYR A 195 -12.50 -0.73 -9.35
C TYR A 195 -13.37 -1.95 -9.61
N TYR A 196 -14.62 -1.69 -9.97
CA TYR A 196 -15.45 -2.63 -10.72
C TYR A 196 -16.60 -1.85 -11.34
N TYR A 197 -16.84 -2.07 -12.62
CA TYR A 197 -18.00 -1.54 -13.30
C TYR A 197 -18.45 -2.53 -14.36
N GLU A 198 -19.74 -2.82 -14.41
CA GLU A 198 -20.28 -3.83 -15.31
C GLU A 198 -20.30 -3.32 -16.76
N GLY A 199 -20.82 -2.11 -16.99
CA GLY A 199 -21.01 -1.56 -18.32
C GLY A 199 -22.17 -2.21 -19.10
N GLU A 200 -22.87 -1.41 -19.91
CA GLU A 200 -23.94 -1.92 -20.76
C GLU A 200 -23.37 -2.89 -21.81
N GLU A 201 -24.05 -4.01 -22.06
CA GLU A 201 -23.63 -5.01 -23.03
C GLU A 201 -23.40 -4.38 -24.42
N GLY A 202 -22.25 -4.68 -25.05
CA GLY A 202 -21.87 -4.13 -26.35
C GLY A 202 -21.48 -2.64 -26.35
N SER A 203 -21.51 -1.96 -25.22
CA SER A 203 -21.11 -0.55 -25.13
C SER A 203 -19.58 -0.37 -25.16
N PRO A 204 -19.07 0.80 -25.59
CA PRO A 204 -17.65 1.16 -25.44
C PRO A 204 -17.19 1.12 -23.98
N MET A 205 -18.09 1.41 -23.04
CA MET A 205 -17.80 1.31 -21.62
C MET A 205 -17.50 -0.13 -21.20
N ARG A 206 -18.32 -1.09 -21.63
CA ARG A 206 -18.09 -2.52 -21.38
C ARG A 206 -16.78 -2.98 -22.00
N GLU A 207 -16.47 -2.59 -23.23
CA GLU A 207 -15.18 -2.93 -23.87
C GLU A 207 -14.00 -2.38 -23.06
N LEU A 208 -14.09 -1.13 -22.59
CA LEU A 208 -13.05 -0.50 -21.77
C LEU A 208 -12.80 -1.25 -20.46
N VAL A 209 -13.84 -1.45 -19.65
CA VAL A 209 -13.70 -1.98 -18.27
C VAL A 209 -13.34 -3.46 -18.23
N THR A 210 -13.67 -4.23 -19.27
CA THR A 210 -13.26 -5.64 -19.39
C THR A 210 -11.83 -5.82 -19.93
N ASN A 211 -11.19 -4.75 -20.42
CA ASN A 211 -9.83 -4.81 -20.99
C ASN A 211 -8.76 -4.15 -20.10
N LEU A 212 -9.06 -3.92 -18.81
CA LEU A 212 -8.13 -3.26 -17.88
C LEU A 212 -6.96 -4.17 -17.45
N ILE A 213 -7.13 -5.49 -17.50
CA ILE A 213 -6.22 -6.48 -16.90
C ILE A 213 -4.75 -6.29 -17.32
N VAL A 214 -4.47 -6.09 -18.62
CA VAL A 214 -3.08 -5.90 -19.08
C VAL A 214 -2.47 -4.63 -18.50
N GLY A 215 -3.24 -3.53 -18.46
CA GLY A 215 -2.82 -2.29 -17.83
C GLY A 215 -2.56 -2.48 -16.35
N ASN A 216 -3.46 -3.16 -15.63
CA ASN A 216 -3.27 -3.49 -14.22
C ASN A 216 -1.97 -4.26 -13.98
N SER A 217 -1.73 -5.32 -14.77
CA SER A 217 -0.54 -6.15 -14.58
C SER A 217 0.75 -5.35 -14.77
N LEU A 218 0.79 -4.42 -15.74
CA LEU A 218 1.93 -3.51 -15.92
C LEU A 218 2.12 -2.57 -14.74
N LEU A 219 1.02 -1.98 -14.23
CA LEU A 219 1.04 -1.05 -13.10
C LEU A 219 1.44 -1.74 -11.80
N THR A 220 0.86 -2.90 -11.50
CA THR A 220 1.22 -3.72 -10.33
C THR A 220 2.67 -4.17 -10.38
N ALA A 221 3.18 -4.57 -11.55
CA ALA A 221 4.60 -4.89 -11.72
C ALA A 221 5.52 -3.68 -11.46
N ALA A 222 5.02 -2.45 -11.67
CA ALA A 222 5.70 -1.20 -11.36
C ALA A 222 5.51 -0.73 -9.90
N GLY A 223 4.81 -1.50 -9.06
CA GLY A 223 4.56 -1.18 -7.65
C GLY A 223 3.32 -0.30 -7.41
N PHE A 224 2.46 -0.11 -8.41
CA PHE A 224 1.20 0.60 -8.25
C PHE A 224 0.06 -0.38 -7.90
N PRO A 225 -0.56 -0.29 -6.71
CA PRO A 225 -1.61 -1.21 -6.29
C PRO A 225 -2.89 -1.02 -7.12
N MET A 226 -3.38 -2.14 -7.65
CA MET A 226 -4.60 -2.22 -8.44
C MET A 226 -5.43 -3.39 -7.92
N CYS A 227 -6.73 -3.20 -7.71
CA CYS A 227 -7.64 -4.28 -7.35
C CYS A 227 -8.93 -4.22 -8.15
N GLY A 228 -9.32 -5.37 -8.71
CA GLY A 228 -10.64 -5.54 -9.30
C GLY A 228 -11.72 -5.68 -8.22
N GLU A 229 -12.95 -5.95 -8.66
CA GLU A 229 -14.09 -6.28 -7.78
C GLU A 229 -14.39 -5.19 -6.72
N SER A 230 -13.89 -3.97 -6.95
CA SER A 230 -14.02 -2.84 -6.02
C SER A 230 -13.34 -3.06 -4.66
N ASP A 231 -12.37 -3.98 -4.56
CA ASP A 231 -11.78 -4.35 -3.27
C ASP A 231 -10.73 -3.33 -2.80
N LEU A 232 -11.21 -2.32 -2.09
CA LEU A 232 -10.36 -1.30 -1.44
C LEU A 232 -9.50 -1.86 -0.30
N LYS A 233 -9.92 -2.95 0.35
CA LYS A 233 -9.16 -3.51 1.48
C LYS A 233 -7.90 -4.18 0.97
N THR A 234 -8.01 -4.97 -0.08
CA THR A 234 -6.83 -5.57 -0.73
C THR A 234 -5.98 -4.52 -1.44
N CYS A 235 -6.58 -3.48 -2.02
CA CYS A 235 -5.82 -2.39 -2.65
C CYS A 235 -4.91 -1.63 -1.66
N ILE A 236 -5.33 -1.53 -0.39
CA ILE A 236 -4.56 -0.88 0.67
C ILE A 236 -3.48 -1.79 1.28
N ALA A 237 -3.71 -3.11 1.28
CA ALA A 237 -2.86 -4.10 1.95
C ALA A 237 -1.56 -4.38 1.17
#